data_AF-A0A136MZA7-F1
#
_entry.id   AF-A0A136MZA7-F1
#
_cell.length_a   1.000
_cell.length_b   1.000
_cell.length_c   1.000
_cell.angle_alpha   90.00
_cell.angle_beta   90.00
_cell.angle_gamma   90.00
#
_symmetry.space_group_name_H-M   'P 1'
#
loop_
_entity.id
_entity.type
_entity.pdbx_description
1 polymer ?
#
loop_
_entity_poly.entity_id
_entity_poly.type
_entity_poly.pdbx_seq_one_letter_code
_entity_poly.pdbx_strand_id
1 'polypeptide(L)'
;MKNKIDEVLDKYWDGKSSIEEEQILKTYFDSADVASEHEPFKEWFDWTKDASVLVAPIDTDIDLLLEKYWEATTSVKEEKVLRAYFNSGQVADHHLPYIDLFAYYEDQSQITYPGKVVQMHPDKNQRTDTNGSKVISLRRWLGAAASVAVLGFAIVMLLNNEKSNQVELKPVQFAAVQEIEDPEEALRITKEALAMLATKLSKSEMLVSQNMACLDKAVIFK
;
A
#
# COMPACT_ATOMS: atom_id res chain seq x y z
N MET A 1 -12.53 38.45 -41.06
CA MET A 1 -11.92 37.62 -39.99
C MET A 1 -12.44 37.99 -38.61
N LYS A 2 -12.55 39.29 -38.28
CA LYS A 2 -13.12 39.80 -37.01
C LYS A 2 -14.45 39.14 -36.60
N ASN A 3 -15.49 39.25 -37.42
CA ASN A 3 -16.81 38.66 -37.14
C ASN A 3 -16.81 37.14 -36.86
N LYS A 4 -15.82 36.40 -37.37
CA LYS A 4 -15.70 34.95 -37.13
C LYS A 4 -15.05 34.68 -35.77
N ILE A 5 -14.12 35.51 -35.31
CA ILE A 5 -13.56 35.42 -33.97
C ILE A 5 -14.64 35.74 -32.94
N ASP A 6 -15.41 36.81 -33.16
CA ASP A 6 -16.46 37.27 -32.24
C ASP A 6 -17.53 36.18 -32.03
N GLU A 7 -17.99 35.54 -33.11
CA GLU A 7 -18.95 34.43 -33.04
C GLU A 7 -18.40 33.23 -32.25
N VAL A 8 -17.11 32.92 -32.44
CA VAL A 8 -16.45 31.83 -31.73
C VAL A 8 -16.21 32.18 -30.27
N LEU A 9 -15.93 33.46 -29.97
CA LEU A 9 -15.79 33.96 -28.61
C LEU A 9 -17.11 33.85 -27.84
N ASP A 10 -18.22 34.24 -28.47
CA ASP A 10 -19.55 34.09 -27.90
C ASP A 10 -19.87 32.62 -27.63
N LYS A 11 -19.60 31.72 -28.59
CA LYS A 11 -19.75 30.26 -28.39
C LYS A 11 -18.88 29.71 -27.27
N TYR A 12 -17.66 30.21 -27.11
CA TYR A 12 -16.74 29.84 -26.05
C TYR A 12 -17.29 30.22 -24.68
N TRP A 13 -17.78 31.46 -24.52
CA TRP A 13 -18.42 31.91 -23.28
C TRP A 13 -19.75 31.20 -23.00
N ASP A 14 -20.47 30.79 -24.05
CA ASP A 14 -21.68 29.95 -23.96
C ASP A 14 -21.38 28.47 -23.67
N GLY A 15 -20.12 28.04 -23.74
CA GLY A 15 -19.70 26.64 -23.57
C GLY A 15 -20.15 25.71 -24.70
N LYS A 16 -20.38 26.25 -25.90
CA LYS A 16 -20.80 25.50 -27.11
C LYS A 16 -19.71 25.44 -28.18
N SER A 17 -18.52 25.97 -27.90
CA SER A 17 -17.37 25.91 -28.81
C SER A 17 -16.93 24.47 -29.04
N SER A 18 -16.57 24.17 -30.28
CA SER A 18 -15.85 22.94 -30.63
C SER A 18 -14.35 23.09 -30.37
N ILE A 19 -13.66 21.95 -30.24
CA ILE A 19 -12.20 21.91 -30.01
C ILE A 19 -11.42 22.61 -31.14
N GLU A 20 -11.89 22.49 -32.38
CA GLU A 20 -11.30 23.17 -33.54
C GLU A 20 -11.44 24.69 -33.44
N GLU A 21 -12.62 25.17 -33.00
CA GLU A 21 -12.88 26.59 -32.78
C GLU A 21 -12.01 27.18 -31.65
N GLU A 22 -11.78 26.40 -30.58
CA GLU A 22 -10.88 26.81 -29.49
C GLU A 22 -9.41 26.86 -29.92
N GLN A 23 -8.97 25.96 -30.80
CA GLN A 23 -7.63 26.05 -31.39
C GLN A 23 -7.45 27.32 -32.22
N ILE A 24 -8.49 27.75 -32.93
CA ILE A 24 -8.48 29.01 -33.67
C ILE A 24 -8.34 30.20 -32.72
N LEU A 25 -9.07 30.21 -31.59
CA LEU A 25 -8.93 31.26 -30.57
C LEU A 25 -7.51 31.28 -30.00
N LYS A 26 -6.94 30.13 -29.63
CA LYS A 26 -5.57 30.04 -29.13
C LYS A 26 -4.56 30.60 -30.13
N THR A 27 -4.69 30.24 -31.41
CA THR A 27 -3.80 30.72 -32.48
C THR A 27 -3.96 32.23 -32.70
N TYR A 28 -5.18 32.74 -32.61
CA TYR A 28 -5.47 34.16 -32.76
C TYR A 28 -4.88 35.01 -31.64
N PHE A 29 -5.07 34.61 -30.37
CA PHE A 29 -4.52 35.33 -29.22
C PHE A 29 -3.00 35.18 -29.05
N ASP A 30 -2.40 34.17 -29.68
CA ASP A 30 -0.93 34.04 -29.78
C ASP A 30 -0.33 34.91 -30.89
N SER A 31 -1.14 35.32 -31.87
CA SER A 31 -0.71 36.24 -32.92
C SER A 31 -0.54 37.66 -32.37
N ALA A 32 0.43 38.42 -32.92
CA ALA A 32 0.72 39.79 -32.47
C ALA A 32 -0.32 40.84 -32.91
N ASP A 33 -1.32 40.46 -33.73
CA ASP A 33 -2.33 41.35 -34.32
C ASP A 33 -3.74 41.02 -33.77
N VAL A 34 -3.92 41.31 -32.48
CA VAL A 34 -5.20 41.16 -31.78
C VAL A 34 -5.99 42.46 -31.90
N ALA A 35 -7.29 42.35 -32.19
CA ALA A 35 -8.15 43.52 -32.30
C ALA A 35 -8.27 44.22 -30.94
N SER A 36 -8.35 45.56 -30.94
CA SER A 36 -8.44 46.35 -29.70
C SER A 36 -9.61 45.97 -28.79
N GLU A 37 -10.67 45.38 -29.32
CA GLU A 37 -11.84 44.90 -28.56
C GLU A 37 -11.56 43.56 -27.84
N HIS A 38 -10.55 42.82 -28.31
CA HIS A 38 -10.14 41.52 -27.78
C HIS A 38 -8.94 41.59 -26.84
N GLU A 39 -8.26 42.74 -26.75
CA GLU A 39 -7.19 43.03 -25.78
C GLU A 39 -7.53 42.56 -24.34
N PRO A 40 -8.73 42.81 -23.79
CA PRO A 40 -9.05 42.37 -22.42
C PRO A 40 -9.08 40.85 -22.24
N PHE A 41 -9.35 40.10 -23.31
CA PHE A 41 -9.40 38.64 -23.28
C PHE A 41 -8.01 38.01 -23.42
N LYS A 42 -7.01 38.78 -23.84
CA LYS A 42 -5.65 38.28 -24.04
C LYS A 42 -5.06 37.73 -22.74
N GLU A 43 -5.24 38.43 -21.62
CA GLU A 43 -4.78 37.97 -20.29
C GLU A 43 -5.42 36.62 -19.90
N TRP A 44 -6.69 36.43 -20.24
CA TRP A 44 -7.40 35.17 -20.00
C TRP A 44 -6.78 34.03 -20.81
N PHE A 45 -6.60 34.22 -22.11
CA PHE A 45 -6.02 33.18 -22.99
C PHE A 45 -4.53 32.94 -22.73
N ASP A 46 -3.77 33.93 -22.29
CA ASP A 46 -2.38 33.75 -21.85
C ASP A 46 -2.30 32.93 -20.56
N TRP A 47 -3.18 33.19 -19.57
CA TRP A 47 -3.28 32.33 -18.39
C TRP A 47 -3.61 30.88 -18.73
N THR A 48 -4.42 30.61 -19.77
CA THR A 48 -4.70 29.22 -20.17
C THR A 48 -3.45 28.47 -20.68
N LYS A 49 -2.43 29.18 -21.18
CA LYS A 49 -1.14 28.57 -21.55
C LYS A 49 -0.40 28.13 -20.30
N ASP A 50 -0.28 29.01 -19.32
CA ASP A 50 0.37 28.70 -18.04
C ASP A 50 -0.39 27.64 -17.25
N ALA A 51 -1.73 27.68 -17.27
CA ALA A 51 -2.59 26.70 -16.64
C ALA A 51 -2.58 25.34 -17.37
N SER A 52 -2.28 25.29 -18.67
CA SER A 52 -2.09 24.00 -19.37
C SER A 52 -0.81 23.26 -18.94
N VAL A 53 0.16 23.98 -18.35
CA VAL A 53 1.33 23.38 -17.70
C VAL A 53 0.96 22.82 -16.32
N LEU A 54 -0.04 23.43 -15.67
CA LEU A 54 -0.70 22.86 -14.50
C LEU A 54 -1.69 21.79 -14.97
N VAL A 55 -1.14 20.64 -15.37
CA VAL A 55 -1.91 19.40 -15.43
C VAL A 55 -2.48 19.18 -14.04
N ALA A 56 -3.70 19.65 -13.82
CA ALA A 56 -4.53 19.12 -12.75
C ALA A 56 -4.47 17.59 -12.89
N PRO A 57 -4.40 16.81 -11.79
CA PRO A 57 -4.44 15.36 -11.90
C PRO A 57 -5.78 14.98 -12.53
N ILE A 58 -5.74 14.84 -13.85
CA ILE A 58 -6.85 14.38 -14.65
C ILE A 58 -6.78 12.87 -14.44
N ASP A 59 -7.59 12.39 -13.48
CA ASP A 59 -7.73 10.98 -13.10
C ASP A 59 -8.30 10.09 -14.24
N THR A 60 -8.23 10.53 -15.50
CA THR A 60 -8.72 9.82 -16.69
C THR A 60 -7.61 9.41 -17.67
N ASP A 61 -6.35 9.80 -17.45
CA ASP A 61 -5.24 9.25 -18.21
C ASP A 61 -4.91 7.83 -17.70
N ILE A 62 -5.17 6.83 -18.54
CA ILE A 62 -4.98 5.41 -18.22
C ILE A 62 -3.50 5.06 -18.08
N ASP A 63 -2.63 5.69 -18.88
CA ASP A 63 -1.18 5.45 -18.81
C ASP A 63 -0.63 5.91 -17.45
N LEU A 64 -1.05 7.11 -17.00
CA LEU A 64 -0.70 7.64 -15.69
C LEU A 64 -1.29 6.79 -14.53
N LEU A 65 -2.53 6.31 -14.68
CA LEU A 65 -3.14 5.42 -13.69
C LEU A 65 -2.40 4.08 -13.57
N LEU A 66 -1.92 3.54 -14.69
CA LEU A 66 -1.09 2.33 -14.71
C LEU A 66 0.24 2.58 -14.02
N GLU A 67 0.91 3.70 -14.29
CA GLU A 67 2.17 4.07 -13.61
C GLU A 67 1.97 4.15 -12.09
N LYS A 68 0.95 4.86 -11.62
CA LYS A 68 0.58 4.91 -10.19
C LYS A 68 0.27 3.52 -9.63
N TYR A 69 -0.39 2.66 -10.40
CA TYR A 69 -0.73 1.30 -9.97
C TYR A 69 0.54 0.47 -9.76
N TRP A 70 1.51 0.59 -10.67
CA TRP A 70 2.82 -0.05 -10.53
C TRP A 70 3.63 0.49 -9.35
N GLU A 71 3.49 1.77 -9.03
CA GLU A 71 4.06 2.39 -7.83
C GLU A 71 3.28 2.09 -6.53
N ALA A 72 2.15 1.38 -6.63
CA ALA A 72 1.23 1.11 -5.52
C ALA A 72 0.71 2.38 -4.81
N THR A 73 0.54 3.47 -5.56
CA THR A 73 0.03 4.77 -5.06
C THR A 73 -1.42 5.04 -5.45
N THR A 74 -2.09 4.10 -6.15
CA THR A 74 -3.49 4.22 -6.56
C THR A 74 -4.48 4.16 -5.40
N SER A 75 -5.56 4.91 -5.54
CA SER A 75 -6.75 4.83 -4.69
C SER A 75 -7.79 3.84 -5.23
N VAL A 76 -8.71 3.41 -4.37
CA VAL A 76 -9.82 2.50 -4.74
C VAL A 76 -10.71 3.06 -5.86
N LYS A 77 -10.82 4.39 -5.97
CA LYS A 77 -11.60 5.04 -7.03
C LYS A 77 -10.89 4.92 -8.38
N GLU A 78 -9.59 5.20 -8.42
CA GLU A 78 -8.75 5.08 -9.62
C GLU A 78 -8.70 3.63 -10.11
N GLU A 79 -8.51 2.65 -9.21
CA GLU A 79 -8.56 1.23 -9.59
C GLU A 79 -9.90 0.82 -10.20
N LYS A 80 -11.01 1.41 -9.75
CA LYS A 80 -12.33 1.16 -10.34
C LYS A 80 -12.42 1.67 -11.78
N VAL A 81 -11.75 2.79 -12.08
CA VAL A 81 -11.65 3.35 -13.44
C VAL A 81 -10.81 2.44 -14.33
N LEU A 82 -9.64 1.98 -13.86
CA LEU A 82 -8.81 0.99 -14.56
C LEU A 82 -9.61 -0.26 -14.90
N ARG A 83 -10.31 -0.83 -13.92
CA ARG A 83 -11.18 -2.01 -14.13
C ARG A 83 -12.26 -1.75 -15.17
N ALA A 84 -12.96 -0.63 -15.09
CA ALA A 84 -14.00 -0.27 -16.05
C ALA A 84 -13.43 -0.09 -17.47
N TYR A 85 -12.23 0.48 -17.61
CA TYR A 85 -11.54 0.62 -18.89
C TYR A 85 -11.19 -0.73 -19.50
N PHE A 86 -10.54 -1.63 -18.76
CA PHE A 86 -10.16 -2.95 -19.26
C PHE A 86 -11.38 -3.86 -19.53
N ASN A 87 -12.49 -3.69 -18.80
CA ASN A 87 -13.75 -4.39 -19.05
C ASN A 87 -14.59 -3.77 -20.19
N SER A 88 -14.27 -2.55 -20.67
CA SER A 88 -15.05 -1.88 -21.71
C SER A 88 -14.94 -2.54 -23.09
N GLY A 89 -13.93 -3.39 -23.30
CA GLY A 89 -13.65 -4.05 -24.58
C GLY A 89 -13.04 -3.13 -25.65
N GLN A 90 -12.85 -1.84 -25.37
CA GLN A 90 -12.12 -0.88 -26.22
C GLN A 90 -10.85 -0.45 -25.49
N VAL A 91 -9.83 -1.29 -25.59
CA VAL A 91 -8.52 -1.11 -24.95
C VAL A 91 -7.48 -0.77 -26.02
N ALA A 92 -6.60 0.19 -25.73
CA ALA A 92 -5.53 0.59 -26.65
C ALA A 92 -4.54 -0.56 -26.88
N ASP A 93 -3.91 -0.61 -28.05
CA ASP A 93 -3.04 -1.72 -28.46
C ASP A 93 -1.91 -2.01 -27.46
N HIS A 94 -1.33 -0.97 -26.85
CA HIS A 94 -0.26 -1.10 -25.86
C HIS A 94 -0.75 -1.52 -24.47
N HIS A 95 -2.05 -1.49 -24.22
CA HIS A 95 -2.68 -1.92 -22.98
C HIS A 95 -3.22 -3.35 -23.03
N LEU A 96 -3.36 -3.94 -24.22
CA LEU A 96 -3.81 -5.32 -24.40
C LEU A 96 -3.11 -6.36 -23.49
N PRO A 97 -1.79 -6.28 -23.24
CA PRO A 97 -1.11 -7.26 -22.37
C PRO A 97 -1.56 -7.23 -20.90
N TYR A 98 -2.20 -6.14 -20.45
CA TYR A 98 -2.58 -5.94 -19.06
C TYR A 98 -4.04 -6.27 -18.76
N ILE A 99 -4.84 -6.66 -19.77
CA ILE A 99 -6.27 -6.97 -19.62
C ILE A 99 -6.52 -8.00 -18.50
N ASP A 100 -5.76 -9.10 -18.52
CA ASP A 100 -5.93 -10.22 -17.59
C ASP A 100 -5.78 -9.81 -16.12
N LEU A 101 -5.00 -8.75 -15.85
CA LEU A 101 -4.79 -8.24 -14.50
C LEU A 101 -6.05 -7.60 -13.92
N PHE A 102 -6.88 -6.97 -14.77
CA PHE A 102 -8.05 -6.22 -14.34
C PHE A 102 -9.37 -6.94 -14.63
N ALA A 103 -9.38 -7.95 -15.50
CA ALA A 103 -10.58 -8.68 -15.92
C ALA A 103 -11.14 -9.66 -14.87
N TYR A 104 -10.32 -10.17 -13.93
CA TYR A 104 -10.70 -11.33 -13.10
C TYR A 104 -11.61 -11.02 -11.90
N TYR A 105 -11.72 -9.76 -11.46
CA TYR A 105 -12.29 -9.44 -10.15
C TYR A 105 -13.83 -9.50 -10.08
N GLU A 106 -14.54 -9.33 -11.20
CA GLU A 106 -16.02 -9.37 -11.20
C GLU A 106 -16.54 -10.78 -10.90
N ASP A 107 -15.91 -11.82 -11.46
CA ASP A 107 -16.34 -13.20 -11.29
C ASP A 107 -16.18 -13.68 -9.83
N GLN A 108 -15.08 -13.29 -9.19
CA GLN A 108 -14.81 -13.62 -7.79
C GLN A 108 -15.71 -12.87 -6.80
N SER A 109 -16.21 -11.69 -7.16
CA SER A 109 -17.12 -10.91 -6.31
C SER A 109 -18.49 -11.57 -6.13
N GLN A 110 -18.88 -12.43 -7.08
CA GLN A 110 -20.16 -13.15 -7.05
C GLN A 110 -20.11 -14.47 -6.28
N ILE A 111 -18.90 -14.90 -5.86
CA ILE A 111 -18.73 -16.12 -5.07
C ILE A 111 -19.16 -15.82 -3.64
N THR A 112 -20.45 -16.01 -3.39
CA THR A 112 -21.00 -15.93 -2.03
C THR A 112 -20.71 -17.23 -1.30
N TYR A 113 -20.02 -17.15 -0.15
CA TYR A 113 -19.80 -18.31 0.70
C TYR A 113 -21.15 -18.93 1.10
N PRO A 114 -21.45 -20.19 0.72
CA PRO A 114 -22.76 -20.81 0.96
C PRO A 114 -22.97 -21.21 2.44
N GLY A 115 -21.94 -21.11 3.28
CA GLY A 115 -22.02 -21.50 4.68
C GLY A 115 -22.60 -20.39 5.57
N LYS A 116 -23.24 -20.81 6.66
CA LYS A 116 -23.73 -19.92 7.72
C LYS A 116 -22.51 -19.21 8.33
N VAL A 117 -22.36 -17.91 8.04
CA VAL A 117 -21.35 -17.06 8.71
C VAL A 117 -21.55 -17.18 10.22
N VAL A 118 -20.59 -17.81 10.90
CA VAL A 118 -20.58 -17.85 12.36
C VAL A 118 -20.32 -16.43 12.82
N GLN A 119 -21.38 -15.71 13.19
CA GLN A 119 -21.25 -14.40 13.80
C GLN A 119 -20.52 -14.62 15.11
N MET A 120 -19.26 -14.19 15.14
CA MET A 120 -18.44 -14.17 16.35
C MET A 120 -19.08 -13.14 17.27
N HIS A 121 -19.99 -13.61 18.13
CA HIS A 121 -20.61 -12.75 19.13
C HIS A 121 -19.49 -12.33 20.08
N PRO A 122 -19.25 -11.02 20.27
CA PRO A 122 -18.33 -10.58 21.30
C PRO A 122 -18.90 -11.09 22.62
N ASP A 123 -18.17 -12.01 23.26
CA ASP A 123 -18.58 -12.59 24.52
C ASP A 123 -18.58 -11.49 25.58
N LYS A 124 -19.77 -10.94 25.85
CA LYS A 124 -19.98 -9.87 26.84
C LYS A 124 -19.73 -10.34 28.28
N ASN A 125 -19.42 -11.63 28.48
CA ASN A 125 -19.23 -12.24 29.78
C ASN A 125 -17.78 -12.62 30.09
N GLN A 126 -16.78 -12.07 29.39
CA GLN A 126 -15.43 -12.04 29.94
C GLN A 126 -15.31 -10.94 31.02
N ARG A 127 -16.07 -11.13 32.10
CA ARG A 127 -15.85 -10.45 33.37
C ARG A 127 -14.53 -11.00 33.90
N THR A 128 -13.53 -10.13 33.96
CA THR A 128 -12.27 -10.40 34.65
C THR A 128 -12.56 -10.48 36.15
N ASP A 129 -12.94 -11.67 36.61
CA ASP A 129 -12.90 -12.03 38.01
C ASP A 129 -11.44 -12.25 38.42
N THR A 130 -10.71 -11.15 38.59
CA THR A 130 -9.44 -11.17 39.31
C THR A 130 -9.44 -10.01 40.29
N ASN A 131 -9.45 -10.35 41.57
CA ASN A 131 -9.23 -9.46 42.69
C ASN A 131 -8.13 -8.42 42.38
N GLY A 132 -8.52 -7.15 42.32
CA GLY A 132 -7.66 -6.01 42.66
C GLY A 132 -6.36 -5.80 41.88
N SER A 133 -6.23 -6.22 40.63
CA SER A 133 -5.07 -5.81 39.82
C SER A 133 -5.28 -4.39 39.27
N LYS A 134 -4.74 -3.40 39.98
CA LYS A 134 -4.62 -2.02 39.47
C LYS A 134 -3.75 -2.08 38.22
N VAL A 135 -4.35 -2.05 37.04
CA VAL A 135 -3.66 -1.86 35.77
C VAL A 135 -3.04 -0.46 35.76
N ILE A 136 -1.75 -0.38 36.07
CA ILE A 136 -0.99 0.86 35.99
C ILE A 136 -0.76 1.13 34.50
N SER A 137 -1.39 2.18 33.97
CA SER A 137 -1.20 2.59 32.58
C SER A 137 0.22 3.12 32.38
N LEU A 138 1.02 2.39 31.62
CA LEU A 138 2.43 2.66 31.34
C LEU A 138 2.67 4.08 30.80
N ARG A 139 1.66 4.65 30.13
CA ARG A 139 1.65 6.04 29.60
C ARG A 139 1.86 7.11 30.68
N ARG A 140 1.47 6.87 31.94
CA ARG A 140 1.67 7.81 33.06
C ARG A 140 3.09 7.78 33.62
N TRP A 141 3.80 6.67 33.43
CA TRP A 141 5.18 6.47 33.91
C TRP A 141 6.22 6.70 32.81
N LEU A 142 5.80 6.73 31.55
CA LEU A 142 6.68 6.98 30.40
C LEU A 142 7.39 8.33 30.49
N GLY A 143 6.71 9.38 30.98
CA GLY A 143 7.32 10.70 31.16
C GLY A 143 8.40 10.74 32.25
N ALA A 144 8.20 10.01 33.35
CA ALA A 144 9.19 9.90 34.43
C ALA A 144 10.35 8.98 34.05
N ALA A 145 10.10 7.90 33.30
CA ALA A 145 11.15 7.01 32.82
C ALA A 145 12.05 7.68 31.76
N ALA A 146 11.48 8.52 30.89
CA ALA A 146 12.25 9.23 29.86
C ALA A 146 13.29 10.21 30.46
N SER A 147 12.94 10.96 31.51
CA SER A 147 13.87 11.92 32.12
C SER A 147 15.04 11.22 32.82
N VAL A 148 14.77 10.11 33.52
CA VAL A 148 15.80 9.27 34.15
C VAL A 148 16.68 8.60 33.09
N ALA A 149 16.10 8.14 31.99
CA ALA A 149 16.85 7.56 30.87
C ALA A 149 17.76 8.58 30.18
N VAL A 150 17.30 9.81 29.95
CA VAL A 150 18.12 10.88 29.34
C VAL A 150 19.29 11.27 30.25
N LEU A 151 19.05 11.44 31.56
CA LEU A 151 20.12 11.72 32.53
C LEU A 151 21.10 10.56 32.64
N GLY A 152 20.61 9.33 32.73
CA GLY A 152 21.44 8.13 32.75
C GLY A 152 22.28 8.00 31.49
N PHE A 153 21.68 8.25 30.32
CA PHE A 153 22.38 8.23 29.04
C PHE A 153 23.46 9.32 28.95
N ALA A 154 23.18 10.54 29.40
CA ALA A 154 24.17 11.62 29.43
C ALA A 154 25.35 11.32 30.37
N ILE A 155 25.08 10.73 31.54
CA ILE A 155 26.11 10.31 32.49
C ILE A 155 26.96 9.17 31.90
N VAL A 156 26.32 8.18 31.27
CA VAL A 156 27.02 7.09 30.58
C VAL A 156 27.85 7.63 29.42
N MET A 157 27.36 8.62 28.66
CA MET A 157 28.11 9.22 27.56
C MET A 157 29.34 9.99 28.05
N LEU A 158 29.25 10.71 29.17
CA LEU A 158 30.38 11.38 29.81
C LEU A 158 31.43 10.37 30.31
N LEU A 159 31.00 9.27 30.94
CA LEU A 159 31.90 8.20 31.41
C LEU A 159 32.50 7.39 30.26
N ASN A 160 31.78 7.23 29.14
CA ASN A 160 32.27 6.53 27.96
C ASN A 160 33.19 7.39 27.10
N ASN A 161 33.10 8.73 27.17
CA ASN A 161 34.00 9.64 26.44
C ASN A 161 35.46 9.54 26.91
N GLU A 162 35.72 9.14 28.16
CA GLU A 162 37.08 8.80 28.64
C GLU A 162 37.53 7.38 28.26
N LYS A 163 36.62 6.50 27.81
CA LYS A 163 36.90 5.07 27.51
C LYS A 163 37.04 4.74 26.02
N SER A 164 37.09 5.73 25.14
CA SER A 164 37.13 5.56 23.67
C SER A 164 38.41 4.90 23.09
N ASN A 165 39.19 4.16 23.88
CA ASN A 165 40.37 3.42 23.41
C ASN A 165 40.34 1.92 23.71
N GLN A 166 39.20 1.31 24.07
CA GLN A 166 39.10 -0.15 24.08
C GLN A 166 37.77 -0.63 23.50
N VAL A 167 37.85 -1.21 22.31
CA VAL A 167 36.76 -1.90 21.62
C VAL A 167 36.75 -3.35 22.10
N GLU A 168 35.73 -3.76 22.86
CA GLU A 168 35.40 -5.17 23.05
C GLU A 168 34.19 -5.52 22.19
N LEU A 169 34.40 -6.40 21.21
CA LEU A 169 33.35 -7.02 20.43
C LEU A 169 32.65 -8.09 21.28
N LYS A 170 31.34 -7.94 21.51
CA LYS A 170 30.51 -9.06 22.00
C LYS A 170 29.86 -9.78 20.82
N PRO A 171 30.08 -11.10 20.64
CA PRO A 171 29.47 -11.84 19.55
C PRO A 171 27.97 -12.05 19.77
N VAL A 172 27.24 -11.92 18.65
CA VAL A 172 25.81 -12.11 18.49
C VAL A 172 25.46 -13.60 18.66
N GLN A 173 24.42 -13.89 19.44
CA GLN A 173 24.01 -15.24 19.88
C GLN A 173 23.34 -16.12 18.81
N PHE A 174 23.54 -15.88 17.51
CA PHE A 174 22.91 -16.71 16.46
C PHE A 174 23.75 -17.90 16.00
N ALA A 175 24.97 -18.05 16.52
CA ALA A 175 25.85 -19.19 16.24
C ALA A 175 26.68 -19.53 17.48
N ALA A 176 26.02 -19.73 18.62
CA ALA A 176 26.68 -20.38 19.75
C ALA A 176 26.85 -21.87 19.41
N VAL A 177 27.87 -22.19 18.61
CA VAL A 177 28.50 -23.50 18.65
C VAL A 177 29.12 -23.58 20.04
N GLN A 178 28.37 -24.13 21.00
CA GLN A 178 28.95 -24.55 22.25
C GLN A 178 29.89 -25.72 21.89
N GLU A 179 31.19 -25.48 21.96
CA GLU A 179 32.17 -26.56 21.98
C GLU A 179 31.92 -27.34 23.27
N ILE A 180 31.22 -28.47 23.16
CA ILE A 180 31.02 -29.36 24.28
C ILE A 180 32.34 -30.13 24.43
N GLU A 181 33.15 -29.76 25.43
CA GLU A 181 34.49 -30.32 25.67
C GLU A 181 34.46 -31.84 25.93
N ASP A 182 33.32 -32.37 26.37
CA ASP A 182 33.12 -33.80 26.64
C ASP A 182 32.33 -34.51 25.51
N PRO A 183 32.93 -35.46 24.77
CA PRO A 183 32.25 -36.19 23.70
C PRO A 183 31.01 -36.97 24.18
N GLU A 184 30.96 -37.40 25.44
CA GLU A 184 29.79 -38.12 25.98
C GLU A 184 28.59 -37.19 26.20
N GLU A 185 28.83 -35.97 26.67
CA GLU A 185 27.79 -34.96 26.88
C GLU A 185 27.22 -34.45 25.55
N ALA A 186 28.07 -34.27 24.53
CA ALA A 186 27.63 -33.91 23.18
C ALA A 186 26.70 -34.97 22.57
N LEU A 187 27.06 -36.23 22.75
CA LEU A 187 26.28 -37.36 22.26
C LEU A 187 24.93 -37.48 22.99
N ARG A 188 24.87 -37.15 24.29
CA ARG A 188 23.61 -37.10 25.04
C ARG A 188 22.69 -35.99 24.50
N ILE A 189 23.19 -34.77 24.36
CA ILE A 189 22.41 -33.60 23.91
C ILE A 189 21.90 -33.81 22.48
N THR A 190 22.74 -34.36 21.59
CA THR A 190 22.33 -34.65 20.20
C THR A 190 21.27 -35.75 20.14
N LYS A 191 21.35 -36.79 20.98
CA LYS A 191 20.29 -37.81 21.08
C LYS A 191 18.97 -37.23 21.57
N GLU A 192 19.01 -36.34 22.56
CA GLU A 192 17.82 -35.65 23.07
C GLU A 192 17.21 -34.73 22.00
N ALA A 193 18.03 -33.93 21.31
CA ALA A 193 17.59 -33.07 20.22
C ALA A 193 17.01 -33.89 19.06
N LEU A 194 17.65 -35.00 18.68
CA LEU A 194 17.18 -35.90 17.64
C LEU A 194 15.85 -36.56 18.02
N ALA A 195 15.71 -37.02 19.27
CA ALA A 195 14.46 -37.57 19.78
C ALA A 195 13.34 -36.50 19.73
N MET A 196 13.64 -35.27 20.13
CA MET A 196 12.70 -34.15 20.04
C MET A 196 12.28 -33.90 18.59
N LEU A 197 13.21 -33.84 17.65
CA LEU A 197 12.92 -33.68 16.22
C LEU A 197 12.04 -34.82 15.67
N ALA A 198 12.35 -36.06 16.02
CA ALA A 198 11.56 -37.23 15.61
C ALA A 198 10.11 -37.18 16.14
N THR A 199 9.91 -36.75 17.39
CA THR A 199 8.55 -36.56 17.94
C THR A 199 7.78 -35.43 17.24
N LYS A 200 8.47 -34.36 16.82
CA LYS A 200 7.84 -33.26 16.07
C LYS A 200 7.45 -33.70 14.66
N LEU A 201 8.30 -34.48 13.99
CA LEU A 201 8.06 -34.98 12.63
C LEU A 201 6.91 -35.99 12.57
N SER A 202 6.88 -36.95 13.49
CA SER A 202 5.77 -37.90 13.59
C SER A 202 4.44 -37.20 13.88
N LYS A 203 4.45 -36.17 14.74
CA LYS A 203 3.27 -35.34 14.99
C LYS A 203 2.82 -34.59 13.73
N SER A 204 3.75 -34.05 12.93
CA SER A 204 3.38 -33.37 11.69
C SER A 204 2.83 -34.34 10.64
N GLU A 205 3.41 -35.53 10.50
CA GLU A 205 2.90 -36.59 9.60
C GLU A 205 1.48 -37.03 10.00
N MET A 206 1.21 -37.17 11.31
CA MET A 206 -0.13 -37.45 11.82
C MET A 206 -1.13 -36.34 11.47
N LEU A 207 -0.74 -35.07 11.62
CA LEU A 207 -1.61 -33.93 11.28
C LEU A 207 -1.88 -33.86 9.77
N VAL A 208 -0.86 -34.08 8.94
CA VAL A 208 -1.01 -34.10 7.48
C VAL A 208 -1.93 -35.25 7.06
N SER A 209 -1.68 -36.47 7.55
CA SER A 209 -2.52 -37.63 7.22
C SER A 209 -3.96 -37.46 7.72
N GLN A 210 -4.18 -36.89 8.91
CA GLN A 210 -5.52 -36.58 9.42
C GLN A 210 -6.25 -35.57 8.55
N ASN A 211 -5.57 -34.49 8.14
CA ASN A 211 -6.15 -33.47 7.27
C ASN A 211 -6.44 -34.03 5.87
N MET A 212 -5.54 -34.85 5.30
CA MET A 212 -5.76 -35.52 4.01
C MET A 212 -6.91 -36.53 4.07
N ALA A 213 -7.00 -37.34 5.13
CA ALA A 213 -8.11 -38.27 5.32
C ALA A 213 -9.47 -37.57 5.51
N CYS A 214 -9.47 -36.33 6.03
CA CYS A 214 -10.65 -35.49 6.08
C CYS A 214 -11.06 -35.02 4.67
N LEU A 215 -10.09 -34.68 3.81
CA LEU A 215 -10.33 -34.30 2.41
C LEU A 215 -10.88 -35.47 1.58
N ASP A 216 -10.38 -36.70 1.75
CA ASP A 216 -10.92 -37.87 1.04
C ASP A 216 -12.39 -38.17 1.41
N LYS A 217 -12.79 -37.86 2.64
CA LYS A 217 -14.18 -38.00 3.11
C LYS A 217 -15.07 -36.84 2.68
N ALA A 218 -14.49 -35.68 2.40
CA ALA A 218 -15.22 -34.56 1.83
C ALA A 218 -15.47 -34.86 0.34
N VAL A 219 -16.66 -35.39 0.04
CA VAL A 219 -17.13 -35.69 -1.33
C VAL A 219 -17.27 -34.39 -2.14
N ILE A 220 -16.15 -33.83 -2.59
CA ILE A 220 -16.07 -32.62 -3.43
C ILE A 220 -15.30 -32.92 -4.73
N PHE A 221 -14.59 -34.06 -4.82
CA PHE A 221 -13.81 -34.46 -6.00
C PHE A 221 -14.24 -35.81 -6.61
N LYS A 222 -15.54 -36.10 -6.65
CA LYS A 222 -16.07 -37.26 -7.38
C LYS A 222 -17.09 -36.84 -8.42
#